data_AF-N8QCC0-F1
#
_entry.id   AF-N8QCC0-F1
#
_cell.length_a   1.000
_cell.length_b   1.000
_cell.length_c   1.000
_cell.angle_alpha   90.00
_cell.angle_beta   90.00
_cell.angle_gamma   90.00
#
_symmetry.space_group_name_H-M   'P 1'
#
loop_
_entity.id
_entity.type
_entity.pdbx_description
1 polymer ?
#
loop_
_entity_poly.entity_id
_entity_poly.type
_entity_poly.pdbx_seq_one_letter_code
_entity_poly.pdbx_strand_id
1 'polypeptide(L)'
;MLPKQLKILSTALAILGIAAFFIFQYVMQPEKLGGFTEGTEQYNGYRYAKDNQFKSVDQCDDEKDDPAINFNQDFFEGCKQYFNHQ
;
A
#
# COMPACT_ATOMS: atom_id res chain seq x y z
N MET A 1 29.38 29.79 -23.98
CA MET A 1 30.01 28.87 -23.01
C MET A 1 29.44 29.16 -21.62
N LEU A 2 28.82 28.18 -20.96
CA LEU A 2 28.33 28.37 -19.59
C LEU A 2 29.53 28.55 -18.63
N PRO A 3 29.52 29.55 -17.72
CA PRO A 3 30.60 29.74 -16.75
C PRO A 3 30.81 28.47 -15.90
N LYS A 4 32.08 28.14 -15.60
CA LYS A 4 32.45 26.92 -14.84
C LYS A 4 31.62 26.76 -13.56
N GLN A 5 31.42 27.86 -12.84
CA GLN A 5 30.65 27.89 -11.59
C GLN A 5 29.17 27.51 -11.82
N LEU A 6 28.57 28.01 -12.90
CA LEU A 6 27.18 27.69 -13.23
C LEU A 6 27.04 26.22 -13.66
N LYS A 7 28.03 25.66 -14.37
CA LYS A 7 28.02 24.22 -14.68
C LYS A 7 28.08 23.36 -13.42
N ILE A 8 28.99 23.67 -12.49
CA ILE A 8 29.13 22.92 -11.24
C ILE A 8 27.83 22.99 -10.42
N LEU A 9 27.26 24.19 -10.29
CA LEU A 9 25.99 24.38 -9.58
C LEU A 9 24.84 23.60 -10.23
N SER A 10 24.71 23.68 -11.56
CA SER A 10 23.69 22.92 -12.29
C SER A 10 23.86 21.42 -12.14
N THR A 11 25.09 20.91 -12.18
CA THR A 11 25.38 19.48 -11.96
C THR A 11 25.01 19.05 -10.53
N ALA A 12 25.34 19.84 -9.52
CA ALA A 12 24.98 19.55 -8.14
C ALA A 12 23.46 19.53 -7.92
N LEU A 13 22.74 20.50 -8.48
CA LEU A 13 21.27 20.55 -8.46
C LEU A 13 20.64 19.35 -9.16
N ALA A 14 21.19 18.93 -10.30
CA ALA A 14 20.70 17.75 -11.01
C ALA A 14 20.85 16.48 -10.15
N ILE A 15 22.01 16.29 -9.50
CA ILE A 15 22.25 15.14 -8.62
C ILE A 15 21.28 15.15 -7.44
N LEU A 16 21.08 16.31 -6.80
CA LEU A 16 20.14 16.45 -5.68
C LEU A 16 18.69 16.18 -6.10
N GLY A 17 18.28 16.68 -7.27
CA GLY A 17 16.94 16.41 -7.81
C GLY A 17 16.71 14.93 -8.10
N ILE A 18 17.69 14.24 -8.68
CA ILE A 18 17.64 12.80 -8.94
C ILE A 18 17.55 12.02 -7.62
N ALA A 19 18.38 12.37 -6.63
CA ALA A 19 18.35 11.71 -5.32
C ALA A 19 17.01 11.90 -4.60
N ALA A 20 16.47 13.11 -4.60
CA ALA A 20 15.16 13.41 -4.02
C ALA A 20 14.04 12.63 -4.71
N PHE A 21 14.09 12.48 -6.05
CA PHE A 21 13.10 11.69 -6.79
C PHE A 21 13.10 10.22 -6.38
N PHE A 22 14.27 9.58 -6.22
CA PHE A 22 14.34 8.19 -5.77
C PHE A 22 13.86 8.01 -4.34
N ILE A 23 14.20 8.93 -3.43
CA ILE A 23 13.70 8.91 -2.06
C ILE A 23 12.17 9.03 -2.06
N PHE A 24 11.61 9.95 -2.85
CA PHE A 24 10.17 10.11 -2.98
C PHE A 24 9.49 8.83 -3.47
N GLN A 25 10.02 8.17 -4.50
CA GLN A 25 9.49 6.89 -4.99
C GLN A 25 9.53 5.79 -3.93
N TYR A 26 10.58 5.74 -3.10
CA TYR A 26 10.69 4.78 -2.02
C TYR A 26 9.65 5.03 -0.92
N VAL A 27 9.46 6.29 -0.51
CA VAL A 27 8.50 6.65 0.54
C VAL A 27 7.06 6.50 0.06
N MET A 28 6.78 6.73 -1.22
CA MET A 28 5.46 6.61 -1.82
C MET A 28 5.11 5.17 -2.28
N GLN A 29 5.94 4.17 -1.95
CA GLN A 29 5.56 2.79 -2.23
C GLN A 29 4.29 2.47 -1.43
N PRO A 30 3.22 2.03 -2.10
CA PRO A 30 1.97 1.76 -1.40
C PRO A 30 2.21 0.66 -0.37
N GLU A 31 1.66 0.84 0.83
CA GLU A 31 1.82 -0.16 1.89
C GLU A 31 1.29 -1.51 1.39
N LYS A 32 2.07 -2.55 1.67
CA LYS A 32 1.66 -3.93 1.39
C LYS A 32 1.26 -4.61 2.68
N LEU A 33 0.00 -5.05 2.75
CA LEU A 33 -0.52 -5.80 3.88
C LEU A 33 -0.97 -7.17 3.38
N GLY A 34 -0.43 -8.24 3.98
CA GLY A 34 -0.74 -9.60 3.53
C GLY A 34 -0.29 -9.94 2.10
N GLY A 35 0.57 -9.11 1.49
CA GLY A 35 0.96 -9.21 0.08
C GLY A 35 0.11 -8.36 -0.88
N PHE A 36 -0.94 -7.69 -0.39
CA PHE A 36 -1.82 -6.85 -1.19
C PHE A 36 -1.46 -5.37 -1.09
N THR A 37 -1.63 -4.66 -2.19
CA THR A 37 -1.36 -3.22 -2.31
C THR A 37 -2.51 -2.40 -1.74
N GLU A 38 -2.20 -1.36 -0.96
CA GLU A 38 -3.17 -0.39 -0.48
C GLU A 38 -4.07 0.15 -1.61
N GLY A 39 -5.38 0.23 -1.33
CA GLY A 39 -6.41 0.65 -2.30
C GLY A 39 -7.02 -0.49 -3.12
N THR A 40 -6.55 -1.73 -2.98
CA THR A 40 -7.22 -2.92 -3.52
C THR A 40 -8.26 -3.46 -2.55
N GLU A 41 -9.26 -4.19 -3.05
CA GLU A 41 -10.28 -4.79 -2.19
C GLU A 41 -9.73 -5.94 -1.36
N GLN A 42 -8.75 -6.68 -1.88
CA GLN A 42 -8.01 -7.68 -1.11
C GLN A 42 -7.29 -7.06 0.09
N TYR A 43 -6.67 -5.88 -0.09
CA TYR A 43 -6.06 -5.15 1.03
C TYR A 43 -7.10 -4.76 2.08
N ASN A 44 -8.27 -4.27 1.64
CA ASN A 44 -9.37 -3.90 2.54
C ASN A 44 -9.86 -5.11 3.35
N GLY A 45 -10.06 -6.25 2.70
CA GLY A 45 -10.48 -7.49 3.35
C GLY A 45 -9.45 -8.00 4.37
N TYR A 46 -8.16 -8.02 3.99
CA TYR A 46 -7.08 -8.44 4.90
C TYR A 46 -7.02 -7.51 6.12
N ARG A 47 -7.09 -6.20 5.90
CA ARG A 47 -7.09 -5.20 6.96
C ARG A 47 -8.30 -5.35 7.88
N TYR A 48 -9.48 -5.59 7.33
CA TYR A 48 -10.72 -5.80 8.09
C TYR A 48 -10.58 -6.97 9.07
N ALA A 49 -10.08 -8.12 8.63
CA ALA A 49 -9.84 -9.27 9.52
C ALA A 49 -8.80 -8.97 10.61
N LYS A 50 -7.70 -8.30 10.24
CA LYS A 50 -6.60 -7.93 11.13
C LYS A 50 -7.07 -6.95 12.22
N ASP A 51 -7.76 -5.89 11.84
CA ASP A 51 -8.16 -4.79 12.73
C ASP A 51 -9.26 -5.24 13.70
N ASN A 52 -10.16 -6.13 13.26
CA ASN A 52 -11.16 -6.78 14.11
C ASN A 52 -10.64 -8.01 14.86
N GLN A 53 -9.36 -8.38 14.67
CA GLN A 53 -8.69 -9.48 15.36
C GLN A 53 -9.42 -10.84 15.23
N PHE A 54 -9.98 -11.11 14.05
CA PHE A 54 -10.75 -12.32 13.80
C PHE A 54 -9.97 -13.60 14.12
N LYS A 55 -10.71 -14.60 14.58
CA LYS A 55 -10.21 -15.91 15.04
C LYS A 55 -10.49 -17.03 14.05
N SER A 56 -11.44 -16.84 13.14
CA SER A 56 -11.74 -17.79 12.08
C SER A 56 -12.20 -17.10 10.80
N VAL A 57 -12.06 -17.83 9.69
CA VAL A 57 -12.50 -17.42 8.35
C VAL A 57 -14.01 -17.13 8.29
N ASP A 58 -14.80 -17.80 9.13
CA ASP A 58 -16.26 -17.64 9.16
C ASP A 58 -16.69 -16.21 9.55
N GLN A 59 -15.80 -15.43 10.17
CA GLN A 59 -16.08 -14.05 10.54
C GLN A 59 -15.95 -13.06 9.37
N CYS A 60 -15.44 -13.52 8.22
CA CYS A 60 -15.22 -12.65 7.06
C CYS A 60 -16.50 -12.15 6.41
N ASP A 61 -17.65 -12.79 6.64
CA ASP A 61 -18.94 -12.40 6.06
C ASP A 61 -20.02 -12.06 7.09
N ASP A 62 -19.66 -11.92 8.37
CA ASP A 62 -20.56 -11.58 9.49
C ASP A 62 -21.31 -10.27 9.25
N GLU A 63 -20.66 -9.27 8.63
CA GLU A 63 -21.23 -7.95 8.34
C GLU A 63 -21.49 -7.73 6.84
N LYS A 64 -21.62 -8.80 6.04
CA LYS A 64 -21.72 -8.69 4.57
C LYS A 64 -22.86 -7.79 4.05
N ASP A 65 -23.89 -7.60 4.86
CA ASP A 65 -25.07 -6.79 4.54
C ASP A 65 -24.89 -5.30 4.95
N ASP A 66 -23.74 -4.93 5.52
CA ASP A 66 -23.43 -3.53 5.85
C ASP A 66 -23.20 -2.71 4.57
N PRO A 67 -24.07 -1.73 4.26
CA PRO A 67 -23.91 -0.89 3.09
C PRO A 67 -22.68 0.04 3.14
N ALA A 68 -22.04 0.18 4.29
CA ALA A 68 -20.80 0.95 4.45
C ALA A 68 -19.55 0.19 3.94
N ILE A 69 -19.65 -1.13 3.72
CA ILE A 69 -18.53 -1.97 3.33
C ILE A 69 -18.81 -2.56 1.94
N ASN A 70 -17.84 -2.42 1.03
CA ASN A 70 -17.94 -3.00 -0.31
C ASN A 70 -17.56 -4.49 -0.31
N PHE A 71 -18.44 -5.33 0.22
CA PHE A 71 -18.23 -6.78 0.19
C PHE A 71 -18.33 -7.31 -1.25
N ASN A 72 -17.19 -7.77 -1.76
CA ASN A 72 -17.08 -8.44 -3.06
C ASN A 72 -16.10 -9.63 -2.96
N GLN A 73 -15.96 -10.38 -4.05
CA GLN A 73 -15.13 -11.59 -4.06
C GLN A 73 -13.66 -11.32 -3.67
N ASP A 74 -13.10 -10.21 -4.16
CA ASP A 74 -11.71 -9.82 -3.88
C ASP A 74 -11.53 -9.45 -2.40
N PHE A 75 -12.50 -8.75 -1.81
CA PHE A 75 -12.53 -8.48 -0.38
C PHE A 75 -12.52 -9.77 0.44
N PHE A 76 -13.35 -10.74 0.09
CA PHE A 76 -13.40 -12.02 0.80
C PHE A 76 -12.09 -12.82 0.67
N GLU A 77 -11.46 -12.80 -0.50
CA GLU A 77 -10.15 -13.43 -0.70
C GLU A 77 -9.08 -12.79 0.20
N GLY A 78 -9.05 -11.47 0.25
CA GLY A 78 -8.17 -10.71 1.14
C GLY A 78 -8.37 -11.05 2.61
N CYS A 79 -9.63 -11.10 3.06
CA CYS A 79 -9.98 -11.45 4.43
C CYS A 79 -9.53 -12.88 4.80
N LYS A 80 -9.75 -13.84 3.91
CA LYS A 80 -9.31 -15.24 4.11
C LYS A 80 -7.79 -15.36 4.21
N GLN A 81 -7.06 -14.59 3.42
CA GLN A 81 -5.60 -14.65 3.40
C GLN A 81 -4.95 -14.21 4.71
N TYR A 82 -5.64 -13.43 5.55
CA TYR A 82 -5.18 -13.10 6.90
C TYR A 82 -4.87 -14.34 7.75
N PHE A 83 -5.65 -15.40 7.59
CA PHE A 83 -5.51 -16.64 8.37
C PHE A 83 -4.41 -17.58 7.85
N ASN A 84 -3.90 -17.36 6.64
CA ASN A 84 -2.80 -18.16 6.10
C ASN A 84 -1.45 -17.87 6.79
N HIS A 85 -1.39 -16.80 7.59
CA HIS A 85 -0.20 -16.33 8.29
C HIS A 85 -0.35 -16.27 9.82
N GLN A 86 -1.46 -16.78 10.38
CA GLN A 86 -1.65 -16.97 11.83
C GLN A 86 -1.04 -18.29 12.31
#